data_AF-I0AMX6-F1
#
_entry.id   AF-I0AMX6-F1
#
_cell.length_a   1.000
_cell.length_b   1.000
_cell.length_c   1.000
_cell.angle_alpha   90.00
_cell.angle_beta   90.00
_cell.angle_gamma   90.00
#
_symmetry.space_group_name_H-M   'P 1'
#
loop_
_entity.id
_entity.type
_entity.pdbx_description
1 polymer ?
#
loop_
_entity_poly.entity_id
_entity_poly.type
_entity_poly.pdbx_seq_one_letter_code
_entity_poly.pdbx_strand_id
1 'polypeptide(L)'
;MLDSEAQGLRASEGRRLEDVVKKILNAILNENDIYVVKGNGEDLRTIINDQNLVEQIIDYNRLPVKRPCDQKQLLDYPDSDLFILVKMNNTWRLLGIINCKTSFHSRHTMVTFWALAIRISSNIKYVLVTEDKDQYRATNPRSELGISCTESTSTRRLLESFVDRIYIIKPYQLDDENLQRDIGLFRESLPTRNQTTYYFDNPNHPQHTSYCLSVRPFDDLVIDLIRWKDDLLFH
;
A
#
# COMPACT_ATOMS: atom_id res chain seq x y z
N MET A 1 -9.16 30.87 -0.64
CA MET A 1 -7.77 30.75 -1.12
C MET A 1 -7.00 29.71 -0.30
N LEU A 2 -7.05 29.76 1.04
CA LEU A 2 -6.42 28.79 1.96
C LEU A 2 -6.81 27.30 1.76
N ASP A 3 -8.04 27.02 1.34
CA ASP A 3 -8.54 25.64 1.22
C ASP A 3 -7.98 24.91 -0.02
N SER A 4 -7.78 25.63 -1.13
CA SER A 4 -7.19 25.08 -2.37
C SER A 4 -5.72 24.70 -2.16
N GLU A 5 -4.95 25.58 -1.49
CA GLU A 5 -3.55 25.33 -1.16
C GLU A 5 -3.39 24.17 -0.18
N ALA A 6 -4.25 24.08 0.84
CA ALA A 6 -4.26 22.96 1.78
C ALA A 6 -4.64 21.63 1.11
N GLN A 7 -5.58 21.64 0.17
CA GLN A 7 -5.92 20.45 -0.63
C GLN A 7 -4.77 20.06 -1.56
N GLY A 8 -4.09 21.02 -2.20
CA GLY A 8 -2.92 20.79 -3.03
C GLY A 8 -1.76 20.16 -2.26
N LEU A 9 -1.47 20.65 -1.05
CA LEU A 9 -0.46 20.09 -0.15
C LEU A 9 -0.79 18.66 0.29
N ARG A 10 -2.05 18.37 0.64
CA ARG A 10 -2.44 16.99 1.00
C ARG A 10 -2.29 16.03 -0.18
N ALA A 11 -2.64 16.48 -1.38
CA ALA A 11 -2.51 15.68 -2.60
C ALA A 11 -1.04 15.47 -3.01
N SER A 12 -0.15 16.44 -2.77
CA SER A 12 1.28 16.25 -3.02
C SER A 12 1.91 15.28 -2.01
N GLU A 13 1.50 15.35 -0.74
CA GLU A 13 2.00 14.42 0.29
C GLU A 13 1.55 12.97 0.06
N GLY A 14 0.30 12.76 -0.36
CA GLY A 14 -0.19 11.44 -0.75
C GLY A 14 0.62 10.86 -1.92
N ARG A 15 0.76 11.65 -3.00
CA ARG A 15 1.56 11.25 -4.17
C ARG A 15 3.03 10.98 -3.84
N ARG A 16 3.63 11.76 -2.93
CA ARG A 16 4.99 11.50 -2.43
C ARG A 16 5.08 10.11 -1.82
N LEU A 17 4.16 9.76 -0.90
CA LEU A 17 4.17 8.45 -0.26
C LEU A 17 4.04 7.32 -1.30
N GLU A 18 3.13 7.46 -2.27
CA GLU A 18 2.97 6.49 -3.37
C GLU A 18 4.27 6.30 -4.14
N ASP A 19 4.92 7.39 -4.54
CA ASP A 19 6.14 7.33 -5.35
C ASP A 19 7.33 6.80 -4.52
N VAL A 20 7.41 7.09 -3.21
CA VAL A 20 8.40 6.49 -2.29
C VAL A 20 8.20 4.97 -2.21
N VAL A 21 6.97 4.52 -1.93
CA VAL A 21 6.64 3.10 -1.82
C VAL A 21 6.97 2.38 -3.13
N LYS A 22 6.55 2.94 -4.26
CA LYS A 22 6.86 2.42 -5.61
C LYS A 22 8.36 2.32 -5.84
N LYS A 23 9.14 3.36 -5.46
CA LYS A 23 10.60 3.40 -5.63
C LYS A 23 11.29 2.32 -4.80
N ILE A 24 10.91 2.16 -3.53
CA ILE A 24 11.49 1.12 -2.65
C ILE A 24 11.17 -0.26 -3.21
N LEU A 25 9.90 -0.54 -3.48
CA LEU A 25 9.48 -1.87 -3.91
C LEU A 25 10.09 -2.24 -5.26
N ASN A 26 10.10 -1.36 -6.26
CA ASN A 26 10.70 -1.67 -7.56
C ASN A 26 12.23 -1.79 -7.50
N ALA A 27 12.90 -1.04 -6.62
CA ALA A 27 14.36 -1.17 -6.45
C ALA A 27 14.76 -2.53 -5.88
N ILE A 28 13.86 -3.19 -5.14
CA ILE A 28 14.12 -4.45 -4.45
C ILE A 28 13.53 -5.64 -5.21
N LEU A 29 12.29 -5.54 -5.71
CA LEU A 29 11.47 -6.67 -6.13
C LEU A 29 11.47 -6.93 -7.64
N ASN A 30 11.95 -6.00 -8.46
CA ASN A 30 12.01 -6.20 -9.92
C ASN A 30 12.87 -7.41 -10.29
N GLU A 31 13.92 -7.72 -9.51
CA GLU A 31 14.76 -8.93 -9.69
C GLU A 31 14.00 -10.23 -9.42
N ASN A 32 12.84 -10.15 -8.75
CA ASN A 32 11.94 -11.27 -8.51
C ASN A 32 10.70 -11.21 -9.42
N ASP A 33 10.74 -10.48 -10.54
CA ASP A 33 9.60 -10.32 -11.46
C ASP A 33 8.32 -9.79 -10.81
N ILE A 34 8.44 -9.03 -9.72
CA ILE A 34 7.33 -8.32 -9.08
C ILE A 34 7.53 -6.83 -9.32
N TYR A 35 6.52 -6.19 -9.89
CA TYR A 35 6.56 -4.80 -10.33
C TYR A 35 5.40 -4.03 -9.69
N VAL A 36 5.71 -2.85 -9.19
CA VAL A 36 4.73 -1.95 -8.57
C VAL A 36 4.55 -0.73 -9.46
N VAL A 37 3.31 -0.46 -9.86
CA VAL A 37 2.94 0.68 -10.70
C VAL A 37 1.71 1.36 -10.13
N LYS A 38 1.46 2.62 -10.53
CA LYS A 38 0.21 3.28 -10.16
C LYS A 38 -0.96 2.55 -10.80
N GLY A 39 -2.08 2.49 -10.09
CA GLY A 39 -3.28 1.75 -10.49
C GLY A 39 -4.04 2.41 -11.65
N ASN A 40 -3.40 2.82 -12.74
CA ASN A 40 -4.07 3.40 -13.90
C ASN A 40 -3.51 2.83 -15.21
N GLY A 41 -4.29 2.96 -16.29
CA GLY A 41 -3.94 2.36 -17.59
C GLY A 41 -2.71 2.99 -18.25
N GLU A 42 -2.38 4.24 -17.95
CA GLU A 42 -1.18 4.90 -18.50
C GLU A 42 0.09 4.29 -17.90
N ASP A 43 0.16 4.21 -16.57
CA ASP A 43 1.27 3.62 -15.84
C ASP A 43 1.41 2.12 -16.15
N LEU A 44 0.31 1.37 -16.32
CA LEU A 44 0.35 -0.04 -16.74
C LEU A 44 1.00 -0.23 -18.11
N ARG A 45 0.75 0.67 -19.07
CA ARG A 45 1.33 0.59 -20.42
C ARG A 45 2.84 0.84 -20.44
N THR A 46 3.42 1.39 -19.38
CA THR A 46 4.88 1.57 -19.29
C THR A 46 5.64 0.26 -19.12
N ILE A 47 4.96 -0.78 -18.62
CA ILE A 47 5.55 -2.10 -18.36
C ILE A 47 4.89 -3.23 -19.15
N ILE A 48 3.63 -3.07 -19.57
CA ILE A 48 2.86 -4.04 -20.34
C ILE A 48 2.60 -3.47 -21.75
N ASN A 49 3.22 -4.08 -22.76
CA ASN A 49 3.03 -3.67 -24.16
C ASN A 49 1.67 -4.13 -24.75
N ASP A 50 1.05 -5.15 -24.16
CA ASP A 50 -0.25 -5.67 -24.61
C ASP A 50 -1.40 -4.80 -24.08
N GLN A 51 -1.96 -3.98 -24.97
CA GLN A 51 -3.08 -3.09 -24.63
C GLN A 51 -4.33 -3.83 -24.16
N ASN A 52 -4.62 -5.01 -24.74
CA ASN A 52 -5.79 -5.80 -24.35
C ASN A 52 -5.61 -6.34 -22.94
N LEU A 53 -4.39 -6.77 -22.59
CA LEU A 53 -4.09 -7.24 -21.24
C LEU A 53 -4.20 -6.09 -20.21
N VAL A 54 -3.75 -4.89 -20.55
CA VAL A 54 -3.91 -3.71 -19.68
C VAL A 54 -5.40 -3.43 -19.42
N GLU A 55 -6.23 -3.45 -20.46
CA GLU A 55 -7.67 -3.25 -20.33
C GLU A 55 -8.32 -4.35 -19.49
N GLN A 56 -7.93 -5.62 -19.70
CA GLN A 56 -8.40 -6.74 -18.89
C GLN A 56 -8.03 -6.59 -17.41
N ILE A 57 -6.81 -6.15 -17.09
CA ILE A 57 -6.40 -5.89 -15.71
C ILE A 57 -7.24 -4.77 -15.11
N ILE A 58 -7.43 -3.66 -15.83
CA ILE A 58 -8.26 -2.54 -15.34
C ILE A 58 -9.69 -2.99 -15.11
N ASP A 59 -10.30 -3.69 -16.07
CA ASP A 59 -11.68 -4.15 -15.98
C ASP A 59 -11.89 -5.21 -14.91
N TYR A 60 -10.92 -6.11 -14.71
CA TYR A 60 -10.94 -7.10 -13.64
C TYR A 60 -10.99 -6.45 -12.24
N ASN A 61 -10.42 -5.25 -12.09
CA ASN A 61 -10.42 -4.51 -10.84
C ASN A 61 -11.64 -3.60 -10.65
N ARG A 62 -12.48 -3.42 -11.68
CA ARG A 62 -13.69 -2.62 -11.54
C ARG A 62 -14.77 -3.39 -10.77
N LEU A 63 -15.46 -2.66 -9.91
CA LEU A 63 -16.52 -3.21 -9.08
C LEU A 63 -17.90 -2.71 -9.55
N PRO A 64 -18.92 -3.58 -9.57
CA PRO A 64 -20.27 -3.16 -9.91
C PRO A 64 -20.88 -2.29 -8.79
N VAL A 65 -21.23 -1.05 -9.13
CA VAL A 65 -21.88 -0.10 -8.23
C VAL A 65 -23.31 0.15 -8.72
N LYS A 66 -24.28 -0.14 -7.87
CA LYS A 66 -25.70 0.10 -8.15
C LYS A 66 -26.06 1.53 -7.80
N ARG A 67 -26.73 2.23 -8.73
CA ARG A 67 -27.27 3.58 -8.54
C ARG A 67 -28.78 3.52 -8.42
N PRO A 68 -29.35 3.61 -7.21
CA PRO A 68 -30.79 3.51 -7.02
C PRO A 68 -31.58 4.63 -7.70
N CYS A 69 -30.97 5.81 -7.85
CA CYS A 69 -31.67 6.98 -8.40
C CYS A 69 -32.08 6.82 -9.87
N ASP A 70 -31.24 6.17 -10.68
CA ASP A 70 -31.50 5.94 -12.11
C ASP A 70 -31.66 4.45 -12.46
N GLN A 71 -31.67 3.58 -11.44
CA GLN A 71 -31.79 2.12 -11.56
C GLN A 71 -30.72 1.50 -12.49
N LYS A 72 -29.54 2.11 -12.57
CA LYS A 72 -28.41 1.62 -13.37
C LYS A 72 -27.36 0.95 -12.50
N GLN A 73 -26.61 0.04 -13.12
CA GLN A 73 -25.37 -0.48 -12.55
C GLN A 73 -24.21 0.07 -13.38
N LEU A 74 -23.22 0.63 -12.70
CA LEU A 74 -21.97 1.10 -13.28
C LEU A 74 -20.83 0.19 -12.84
N LEU A 75 -19.72 0.24 -13.56
CA LEU A 75 -18.45 -0.30 -13.12
C LEU A 75 -17.62 0.86 -12.59
N ASP A 76 -17.26 0.82 -11.32
CA ASP A 76 -16.47 1.85 -10.67
C ASP A 76 -15.10 1.30 -10.28
N TYR A 77 -14.12 2.19 -10.20
CA TYR A 77 -12.75 1.84 -9.92
C TYR A 77 -12.45 2.03 -8.43
N PRO A 78 -11.88 1.02 -7.74
CA PRO A 78 -11.54 1.16 -6.34
C PRO A 78 -10.47 2.23 -6.13
N ASP A 79 -10.43 2.82 -4.93
CA ASP A 79 -9.33 3.72 -4.51
C ASP A 79 -8.03 2.91 -4.42
N SER A 80 -7.36 2.78 -5.56
CA SER A 80 -6.23 1.88 -5.77
C SER A 80 -5.00 2.72 -6.10
N ASP A 81 -4.17 2.98 -5.10
CA ASP A 81 -3.03 3.86 -5.28
C ASP A 81 -1.95 3.14 -6.12
N LEU A 82 -1.57 1.92 -5.75
CA LEU A 82 -0.59 1.11 -6.48
C LEU A 82 -1.07 -0.33 -6.73
N PHE A 83 -0.72 -0.85 -7.90
CA PHE A 83 -0.88 -2.25 -8.29
C PHE A 83 0.43 -3.00 -8.16
N ILE A 84 0.35 -4.21 -7.60
CA ILE A 84 1.46 -5.16 -7.53
C ILE A 84 1.23 -6.22 -8.61
N LEU A 85 2.07 -6.20 -9.62
CA LEU A 85 1.99 -7.09 -10.77
C LEU A 85 3.12 -8.11 -10.71
N VAL A 86 2.83 -9.33 -11.13
CA VAL A 86 3.84 -10.38 -11.28
C VAL A 86 3.93 -10.79 -12.74
N LYS A 87 5.17 -10.93 -13.22
CA LYS A 87 5.44 -11.50 -14.54
C LYS A 87 5.73 -12.98 -14.38
N MET A 88 4.88 -13.82 -14.96
CA MET A 88 4.98 -15.28 -14.87
C MET A 88 4.66 -15.89 -16.23
N ASN A 89 5.46 -16.85 -16.71
CA ASN A 89 5.23 -17.52 -18.00
C ASN A 89 4.97 -16.56 -19.17
N ASN A 90 5.70 -15.44 -19.21
CA ASN A 90 5.55 -14.37 -20.19
C ASN A 90 4.16 -13.67 -20.22
N THR A 91 3.37 -13.80 -19.15
CA THR A 91 2.14 -13.04 -18.93
C THR A 91 2.20 -12.24 -17.63
N TRP A 92 1.28 -11.30 -17.47
CA TRP A 92 1.18 -10.42 -16.31
C TRP A 92 -0.08 -10.76 -15.51
N ARG A 93 0.05 -10.79 -14.19
CA ARG A 93 -1.09 -10.99 -13.28
C ARG A 93 -1.04 -9.96 -12.16
N LEU A 94 -2.22 -9.52 -11.72
CA LEU A 94 -2.34 -8.70 -10.52
C LEU A 94 -2.27 -9.60 -9.29
N LEU A 95 -1.27 -9.36 -8.44
CA LEU A 95 -1.07 -10.06 -7.17
C LEU A 95 -1.79 -9.35 -6.03
N GLY A 96 -1.74 -8.02 -6.02
CA GLY A 96 -2.23 -7.21 -4.91
C GLY A 96 -2.40 -5.74 -5.26
N ILE A 97 -3.07 -5.04 -4.36
CA ILE A 97 -3.27 -3.59 -4.39
C ILE A 97 -2.72 -3.02 -3.08
N ILE A 98 -1.95 -1.94 -3.20
CA ILE A 98 -1.48 -1.14 -2.07
C ILE A 98 -2.25 0.16 -2.07
N ASN A 99 -2.93 0.42 -0.98
CA ASN A 99 -3.53 1.71 -0.68
C ASN A 99 -2.56 2.47 0.23
N CYS A 100 -2.16 3.68 -0.15
CA CYS A 100 -1.13 4.48 0.50
C CYS A 100 -1.77 5.68 1.19
N LYS A 101 -1.75 5.74 2.51
CA LYS A 101 -2.33 6.87 3.26
C LYS A 101 -1.35 7.42 4.27
N THR A 102 -0.99 8.69 4.12
CA THR A 102 -0.14 9.41 5.09
C THR A 102 -0.82 9.55 6.46
N SER A 103 -2.14 9.72 6.48
CA SER A 103 -2.99 9.81 7.67
C SER A 103 -4.39 9.26 7.36
N PHE A 104 -5.15 8.87 8.37
CA PHE A 104 -6.48 8.29 8.17
C PHE A 104 -7.58 9.34 8.25
N HIS A 105 -7.75 9.98 9.40
CA HIS A 105 -8.92 10.80 9.72
C HIS A 105 -10.21 10.04 9.35
N SER A 106 -11.07 10.58 8.47
CA SER A 106 -12.24 9.87 7.96
C SER A 106 -11.96 8.93 6.79
N ARG A 107 -10.76 8.92 6.21
CA ARG A 107 -10.42 8.14 5.00
C ARG A 107 -10.34 6.64 5.24
N HIS A 108 -10.16 6.19 6.49
CA HIS A 108 -10.10 4.76 6.80
C HIS A 108 -11.38 4.01 6.39
N THR A 109 -12.56 4.66 6.41
CA THR A 109 -13.81 4.02 5.99
C THR A 109 -13.80 3.67 4.50
N MET A 110 -13.28 4.56 3.65
CA MET A 110 -13.11 4.30 2.22
C MET A 110 -12.15 3.13 1.97
N VAL A 111 -11.02 3.10 2.70
CA VAL A 111 -10.06 1.99 2.62
C VAL A 111 -10.74 0.67 2.99
N THR A 112 -11.48 0.63 4.10
CA THR A 112 -12.17 -0.59 4.54
C THR A 112 -13.28 -1.02 3.59
N PHE A 113 -14.00 -0.08 2.98
CA PHE A 113 -15.05 -0.38 2.01
C PHE A 113 -14.46 -1.08 0.77
N TRP A 114 -13.40 -0.51 0.19
CA TRP A 114 -12.77 -1.09 -0.99
C TRP A 114 -12.08 -2.42 -0.68
N ALA A 115 -11.39 -2.51 0.46
CA ALA A 115 -10.79 -3.77 0.91
C ALA A 115 -11.81 -4.90 1.02
N LEU A 116 -12.97 -4.63 1.65
CA LEU A 116 -14.06 -5.59 1.75
C LEU A 116 -14.61 -5.99 0.37
N ALA A 117 -14.85 -5.02 -0.51
CA ALA A 117 -15.41 -5.28 -1.83
C ALA A 117 -14.47 -6.13 -2.70
N ILE A 118 -13.15 -5.84 -2.66
CA ILE A 118 -12.13 -6.60 -3.39
C ILE A 118 -12.00 -8.01 -2.82
N ARG A 119 -12.01 -8.16 -1.48
CA ARG A 119 -11.93 -9.45 -0.81
C ARG A 119 -13.11 -10.38 -1.10
N ILE A 120 -14.31 -9.82 -1.27
CA ILE A 120 -15.51 -10.59 -1.61
C ILE A 120 -15.53 -10.97 -3.09
N SER A 121 -14.99 -10.13 -3.97
CA SER A 121 -15.06 -10.31 -5.42
C SER A 121 -13.85 -11.02 -6.02
N SER A 122 -12.72 -11.07 -5.32
CA SER A 122 -11.45 -11.59 -5.84
C SER A 122 -10.56 -12.11 -4.70
N ASN A 123 -9.49 -12.83 -5.07
CA ASN A 123 -8.43 -13.22 -4.15
C ASN A 123 -7.24 -12.24 -4.16
N ILE A 124 -7.41 -11.04 -4.74
CA ILE A 124 -6.37 -10.00 -4.77
C ILE A 124 -6.07 -9.57 -3.34
N LYS A 125 -4.78 -9.53 -2.98
CA LYS A 125 -4.37 -9.01 -1.67
C LYS A 125 -4.58 -7.51 -1.62
N TYR A 126 -5.28 -7.02 -0.61
CA TYR A 126 -5.50 -5.60 -0.41
C TYR A 126 -4.82 -5.15 0.87
N VAL A 127 -3.75 -4.37 0.73
CA VAL A 127 -2.92 -3.91 1.84
C VAL A 127 -2.89 -2.41 1.95
N LEU A 128 -2.60 -1.94 3.16
CA LEU A 128 -2.47 -0.53 3.47
C LEU A 128 -1.02 -0.23 3.83
N VAL A 129 -0.44 0.80 3.23
CA VAL A 129 0.83 1.40 3.67
C VAL A 129 0.54 2.77 4.25
N THR A 130 1.09 3.06 5.44
CA THR A 130 0.87 4.33 6.13
C THR A 130 2.12 4.88 6.79
N GLU A 131 2.23 6.21 6.81
CA GLU A 131 3.20 6.91 7.65
C GLU A 131 2.68 7.14 9.07
N ASP A 132 1.38 6.94 9.31
CA ASP A 132 0.68 7.29 10.54
C ASP A 132 1.12 8.67 11.05
N LYS A 133 1.08 9.65 10.13
CA LYS A 133 1.83 10.91 10.19
C LYS A 133 1.55 11.74 11.45
N ASP A 134 0.38 11.57 12.05
CA ASP A 134 -0.03 12.28 13.26
C ASP A 134 0.90 12.01 14.46
N GLN A 135 1.64 10.90 14.44
CA GLN A 135 2.63 10.60 15.47
C GLN A 135 3.82 11.58 15.43
N TYR A 136 4.11 12.20 14.29
CA TYR A 136 5.26 13.11 14.11
C TYR A 136 4.90 14.60 14.27
N ARG A 137 3.68 14.93 14.71
CA ARG A 137 3.25 16.32 14.87
C ARG A 137 3.97 16.99 16.05
N ALA A 138 4.32 18.26 15.89
CA ALA A 138 4.89 19.05 16.99
C ALA A 138 3.89 19.27 18.15
N THR A 139 2.58 19.31 17.84
CA THR A 139 1.51 19.50 18.80
C THR A 139 0.63 18.25 18.88
N ASN A 140 0.42 17.74 20.10
CA ASN A 140 -0.37 16.54 20.39
C ASN A 140 -0.04 15.35 19.46
N PRO A 141 1.22 14.91 19.41
CA PRO A 141 1.60 13.75 18.60
C PRO A 141 0.86 12.51 19.10
N ARG A 142 0.26 11.77 18.17
CA ARG A 142 -0.46 10.53 18.47
C ARG A 142 -0.52 9.63 17.26
N SER A 143 -0.44 8.32 17.47
CA SER A 143 -0.77 7.35 16.44
C SER A 143 -2.29 7.28 16.24
N GLU A 144 -2.74 7.32 14.98
CA GLU A 144 -4.14 7.10 14.63
C GLU A 144 -4.53 5.61 14.71
N LEU A 145 -3.55 4.72 14.87
CA LEU A 145 -3.75 3.29 15.10
C LEU A 145 -3.82 2.94 16.60
N GLY A 146 -3.38 3.83 17.48
CA GLY A 146 -3.30 3.59 18.93
C GLY A 146 -1.96 3.00 19.33
N ILE A 147 -1.80 2.60 20.59
CA ILE A 147 -0.51 2.16 21.12
C ILE A 147 -0.21 0.73 20.72
N SER A 148 -1.21 -0.14 20.76
CA SER A 148 -1.04 -1.57 20.54
C SER A 148 -2.32 -2.24 20.06
N CYS A 149 -2.29 -3.55 19.83
CA CYS A 149 -3.47 -4.31 19.40
C CYS A 149 -4.51 -4.37 20.54
N THR A 150 -4.07 -4.34 21.80
CA THR A 150 -4.95 -4.24 22.99
C THR A 150 -5.40 -2.80 23.26
N GLU A 151 -4.54 -1.83 23.00
CA GLU A 151 -4.84 -0.39 23.17
C GLU A 151 -5.02 0.28 21.79
N SER A 152 -5.99 -0.24 21.05
CA SER A 152 -6.26 0.15 19.67
C SER A 152 -7.28 1.29 19.56
N THR A 153 -7.15 2.10 18.51
CA THR A 153 -8.22 3.01 18.10
C THR A 153 -9.32 2.26 17.35
N SER A 154 -10.48 2.89 17.15
CA SER A 154 -11.52 2.36 16.25
C SER A 154 -11.01 2.19 14.83
N THR A 155 -10.16 3.11 14.36
CA THR A 155 -9.51 3.05 13.06
C THR A 155 -8.69 1.78 12.90
N ARG A 156 -7.80 1.45 13.86
CA ARG A 156 -7.02 0.21 13.81
C ARG A 156 -7.92 -1.02 13.77
N ARG A 157 -8.92 -1.12 14.66
CA ARG A 157 -9.83 -2.28 14.69
C ARG A 157 -10.55 -2.51 13.36
N LEU A 158 -11.04 -1.43 12.73
CA LEU A 158 -11.68 -1.51 11.44
C LEU A 158 -10.71 -1.95 10.34
N LEU A 159 -9.53 -1.33 10.27
CA LEU A 159 -8.52 -1.69 9.27
C LEU A 159 -8.10 -3.16 9.44
N GLU A 160 -7.76 -3.59 10.65
CA GLU A 160 -7.37 -4.99 10.94
C GLU A 160 -8.45 -6.02 10.57
N SER A 161 -9.73 -5.60 10.52
CA SER A 161 -10.84 -6.48 10.15
C SER A 161 -10.99 -6.63 8.63
N PHE A 162 -10.63 -5.61 7.85
CA PHE A 162 -10.98 -5.54 6.43
C PHE A 162 -9.79 -5.59 5.48
N VAL A 163 -8.63 -5.06 5.86
CA VAL A 163 -7.41 -5.17 5.03
C VAL A 163 -6.62 -6.44 5.37
N ASP A 164 -5.85 -6.96 4.42
CA ASP A 164 -5.03 -8.15 4.68
C ASP A 164 -3.88 -7.84 5.65
N ARG A 165 -3.22 -6.68 5.47
CA ARG A 165 -2.12 -6.17 6.30
C ARG A 165 -2.05 -4.65 6.27
N ILE A 166 -1.52 -4.09 7.34
CA ILE A 166 -1.20 -2.67 7.52
C ILE A 166 0.31 -2.59 7.70
N TYR A 167 0.99 -1.82 6.86
CA TYR A 167 2.43 -1.64 6.90
C TYR A 167 2.78 -0.20 7.26
N ILE A 168 3.68 -0.05 8.22
CA ILE A 168 4.13 1.27 8.70
C ILE A 168 5.47 1.59 8.07
N ILE A 169 5.56 2.77 7.49
CA ILE A 169 6.78 3.32 6.89
C ILE A 169 7.09 4.67 7.53
N LYS A 170 8.36 4.94 7.85
CA LYS A 170 8.78 6.27 8.27
C LYS A 170 8.76 7.25 7.08
N PRO A 171 8.55 8.55 7.30
CA PRO A 171 8.47 9.51 6.21
C PRO A 171 9.82 9.68 5.50
N TYR A 172 9.80 9.61 4.16
CA TYR A 172 10.96 9.85 3.29
C TYR A 172 10.67 10.95 2.27
N GLN A 173 11.71 11.65 1.82
CA GLN A 173 11.63 12.41 0.55
C GLN A 173 12.12 11.52 -0.61
N LEU A 174 11.60 11.74 -1.81
CA LEU A 174 11.97 10.95 -3.00
C LEU A 174 13.47 10.99 -3.30
N ASP A 175 14.09 12.15 -3.07
CA ASP A 175 15.51 12.42 -3.33
C ASP A 175 16.36 12.36 -2.05
N ASP A 176 15.83 11.75 -0.98
CA ASP A 176 16.54 11.60 0.29
C ASP A 176 17.68 10.56 0.17
N GLU A 177 18.89 10.93 0.57
CA GLU A 177 20.03 10.03 0.67
C GLU A 177 19.75 8.89 1.66
N ASN A 178 18.98 9.15 2.72
CA ASN A 178 18.58 8.13 3.68
C ASN A 178 17.72 7.06 3.02
N LEU A 179 16.83 7.44 2.08
CA LEU A 179 16.02 6.48 1.34
C LEU A 179 16.90 5.55 0.51
N GLN A 180 17.89 6.09 -0.21
CA GLN A 180 18.81 5.27 -1.01
C GLN A 180 19.67 4.35 -0.14
N ARG A 181 20.19 4.88 0.97
CA ARG A 181 20.98 4.11 1.93
C ARG A 181 20.16 2.97 2.51
N ASP A 182 18.94 3.24 2.96
CA ASP A 182 18.10 2.24 3.63
C ASP A 182 17.64 1.16 2.63
N ILE A 183 17.40 1.51 1.36
CA ILE A 183 17.22 0.53 0.26
C ILE A 183 18.46 -0.35 0.10
N GLY A 184 19.66 0.24 0.05
CA GLY A 184 20.92 -0.50 -0.10
C GLY A 184 21.15 -1.49 1.05
N LEU A 185 21.05 -1.00 2.29
CA LEU A 185 21.21 -1.82 3.51
C LEU A 185 20.17 -2.95 3.56
N PHE A 186 18.92 -2.67 3.20
CA PHE A 186 17.89 -3.69 3.14
C PHE A 186 18.26 -4.79 2.15
N ARG A 187 18.66 -4.43 0.91
CA ARG A 187 19.03 -5.40 -0.15
C ARG A 187 20.19 -6.27 0.27
N GLU A 188 21.23 -5.69 0.88
CA GLU A 188 22.38 -6.44 1.39
C GLU A 188 21.98 -7.42 2.49
N SER A 189 20.99 -7.05 3.31
CA SER A 189 20.54 -7.89 4.41
C SER A 189 19.55 -9.00 4.02
N LEU A 190 18.90 -8.90 2.85
CA LEU A 190 17.84 -9.83 2.42
C LEU A 190 18.24 -11.32 2.51
N PRO A 191 19.43 -11.75 2.04
CA PRO A 191 19.81 -13.17 2.06
C PRO A 191 19.97 -13.74 3.48
N THR A 192 20.30 -12.90 4.46
CA THR A 192 20.62 -13.30 5.83
C THR A 192 19.72 -12.63 6.86
N ARG A 193 18.55 -12.14 6.44
CA ARG A 193 17.75 -11.23 7.24
C ARG A 193 17.32 -11.89 8.55
N ASN A 194 17.66 -11.26 9.67
CA ASN A 194 17.06 -11.52 10.97
C ASN A 194 15.91 -10.52 11.20
N GLN A 195 14.77 -10.95 11.75
CA GLN A 195 13.53 -10.18 11.87
C GLN A 195 13.60 -8.97 12.84
N THR A 196 14.78 -8.68 13.39
CA THR A 196 14.98 -7.68 14.45
C THR A 196 15.38 -6.29 13.95
N THR A 197 15.78 -6.17 12.68
CA THR A 197 16.18 -4.88 12.09
C THR A 197 15.08 -4.35 11.19
N TYR A 198 14.77 -3.06 11.34
CA TYR A 198 13.77 -2.35 10.54
C TYR A 198 14.46 -1.19 9.82
N TYR A 199 14.48 -1.24 8.49
CA TYR A 199 15.15 -0.20 7.69
C TYR A 199 14.16 0.91 7.33
N PHE A 200 12.92 0.54 7.02
CA PHE A 200 11.92 1.47 6.51
C PHE A 200 10.97 2.02 7.56
N ASP A 201 11.17 1.69 8.83
CA ASP A 201 10.36 2.19 9.94
C ASP A 201 11.23 2.57 11.15
N ASN A 202 10.64 3.26 12.13
CA ASN A 202 11.29 3.62 13.39
C ASN A 202 10.41 3.23 14.59
N PRO A 203 10.43 1.96 15.01
CA PRO A 203 9.62 1.48 16.14
C PRO A 203 10.03 2.07 17.49
N ASN A 204 11.21 2.70 17.58
CA ASN A 204 11.66 3.37 18.80
C ASN A 204 11.07 4.79 18.94
N HIS A 205 10.29 5.26 17.96
CA HIS A 205 9.63 6.54 18.05
C HIS A 205 8.57 6.51 19.18
N PRO A 206 8.53 7.49 20.11
CA PRO A 206 7.72 7.37 21.33
C PRO A 206 6.20 7.18 21.13
N GLN A 207 5.67 7.63 20.01
CA GLN A 207 4.24 7.52 19.66
C GLN A 207 3.97 6.45 18.60
N HIS A 208 4.96 5.60 18.34
CA HIS A 208 4.83 4.50 17.39
C HIS A 208 3.90 3.41 17.94
N THR A 209 3.18 2.74 17.04
CA THR A 209 2.24 1.69 17.40
C THR A 209 2.91 0.32 17.35
N SER A 210 2.68 -0.51 18.36
CA SER A 210 3.31 -1.83 18.41
C SER A 210 2.85 -2.71 17.25
N TYR A 211 3.82 -3.41 16.64
CA TYR A 211 3.53 -4.42 15.63
C TYR A 211 2.74 -5.61 16.20
N CYS A 212 1.96 -6.27 15.35
CA CYS A 212 1.39 -7.59 15.59
C CYS A 212 1.10 -8.29 14.25
N LEU A 213 0.17 -9.24 14.25
CA LEU A 213 -0.12 -10.03 13.05
C LEU A 213 -0.56 -9.16 11.87
N SER A 214 -1.39 -8.16 12.13
CA SER A 214 -2.00 -7.30 11.10
C SER A 214 -1.23 -6.01 10.84
N VAL A 215 -0.56 -5.45 11.86
CA VAL A 215 0.23 -4.21 11.75
C VAL A 215 1.71 -4.56 11.78
N ARG A 216 2.43 -4.28 10.70
CA ARG A 216 3.80 -4.74 10.47
C ARG A 216 4.72 -3.60 10.02
N PRO A 217 6.05 -3.73 10.18
CA PRO A 217 6.99 -2.82 9.53
C PRO A 217 6.86 -2.94 7.99
N PHE A 218 7.13 -1.86 7.27
CA PHE A 218 7.12 -1.86 5.80
C PHE A 218 8.08 -2.90 5.20
N ASP A 219 9.17 -3.19 5.89
CA ASP A 219 10.09 -4.26 5.53
C ASP A 219 9.41 -5.61 5.26
N ASP A 220 8.39 -5.97 6.04
CA ASP A 220 7.67 -7.24 5.92
C ASP A 220 6.83 -7.29 4.63
N LEU A 221 6.43 -6.13 4.07
CA LEU A 221 5.69 -6.11 2.80
C LEU A 221 6.51 -6.75 1.70
N VAL A 222 7.81 -6.45 1.61
CA VAL A 222 8.69 -7.05 0.59
C VAL A 222 8.68 -8.58 0.71
N ILE A 223 8.81 -9.10 1.94
CA ILE A 223 8.84 -10.53 2.20
C ILE A 223 7.48 -11.18 1.91
N ASP A 224 6.39 -10.52 2.32
CA ASP A 224 5.04 -10.98 2.07
C ASP A 224 4.72 -11.01 0.56
N LEU A 225 5.22 -10.05 -0.24
CA LEU A 225 5.05 -10.04 -1.70
C LEU A 225 5.80 -11.19 -2.38
N ILE A 226 7.04 -11.48 -1.98
CA ILE A 226 7.79 -12.62 -2.49
C ILE A 226 7.05 -13.92 -2.17
N ARG A 227 6.62 -14.09 -0.91
CA ARG A 227 5.85 -15.28 -0.52
C ARG A 227 4.54 -15.41 -1.30
N TRP A 228 3.78 -14.33 -1.46
CA TRP A 228 2.51 -14.39 -2.20
C TRP A 228 2.70 -14.69 -3.69
N LYS A 229 3.82 -14.27 -4.30
CA LYS A 229 4.15 -14.71 -5.66
C LYS A 229 4.39 -16.23 -5.68
N ASP A 230 5.13 -16.76 -4.71
CA ASP A 230 5.39 -18.20 -4.62
C ASP A 230 4.08 -18.99 -4.42
N ASP A 231 3.16 -18.48 -3.60
CA ASP A 231 1.83 -19.08 -3.41
C ASP A 231 1.05 -19.22 -4.74
N LEU A 232 1.26 -18.32 -5.72
CA LEU A 232 0.65 -18.43 -7.06
C LEU A 232 1.26 -19.54 -7.93
N LEU A 233 2.45 -20.06 -7.62
CA LEU A 233 3.08 -21.14 -8.37
C LEU A 233 2.55 -22.53 -7.97
N PHE A 234 1.97 -22.64 -6.77
CA PHE A 234 1.47 -23.90 -6.21
C PHE A 234 -0.05 -24.07 -6.36
N HIS A 235 -0.71 -23.18 -7.10
CA HIS A 235 -2.14 -23.20 -7.42
C HIS A 235 -2.37 -23.10 -8.93
#